data_AF-A0A961YHN8-F1
#
_entry.id   AF-A0A961YHN8-F1
#
_cell.length_a   1.000
_cell.length_b   1.000
_cell.length_c   1.000
_cell.angle_alpha   90.00
_cell.angle_beta   90.00
_cell.angle_gamma   90.00
#
_symmetry.space_group_name_H-M   'P 1'
#
loop_
_entity.id
_entity.type
_entity.pdbx_description
1 polymer ?
#
loop_
_entity_poly.entity_id
_entity_poly.type
_entity_poly.pdbx_seq_one_letter_code
_entity_poly.pdbx_strand_id
1 'polypeptide(L)'
;GSVKITGTADKPYTDGKFSMSRGRLSIIGRQLDFSRGNILFSGNPEPSLDMEATVDADGTTITVKVTGPASKPKFKFSSSPELPEDEIVSLLLFNKKLAKLSPSQLVQLANEIDKIGGLSSGPGTLDKMKSALGIDVLDVTTDEKGKTQATAGSYVSDDTYVGVKQGTDLGKTRIIIDHNLTKHLKARGEVGTAGDSKLGVGFEFDY
;
A
#
# COMPACT_ATOMS: atom_id res chain seq x y z
N GLY A 1 -31.51 2.65 3.08
CA GLY A 1 -31.91 1.55 2.17
C GLY A 1 -32.28 0.34 2.99
N SER A 2 -32.80 -0.71 2.35
CA SER A 2 -33.08 -2.00 2.98
C SER A 2 -32.74 -3.13 2.02
N VAL A 3 -32.21 -4.23 2.55
CA VAL A 3 -31.95 -5.48 1.83
C VAL A 3 -32.53 -6.61 2.66
N LYS A 4 -33.28 -7.48 2.00
CA LYS A 4 -33.82 -8.70 2.57
C LYS A 4 -32.96 -9.86 2.10
N ILE A 5 -32.49 -10.64 3.05
CA ILE A 5 -31.74 -11.88 2.80
C ILE A 5 -32.68 -13.04 3.12
N THR A 6 -32.90 -13.91 2.15
CA THR A 6 -33.68 -15.14 2.26
C THR A 6 -32.90 -16.31 1.65
N GLY A 7 -33.49 -17.50 1.58
CA GLY A 7 -32.80 -18.69 1.08
C GLY A 7 -31.98 -19.39 2.17
N THR A 8 -31.05 -20.25 1.75
CA THR A 8 -30.20 -21.06 2.62
C THR A 8 -28.80 -20.48 2.74
N ALA A 9 -28.00 -20.94 3.70
CA ALA A 9 -26.63 -20.45 3.88
C ALA A 9 -25.73 -20.72 2.65
N ASP A 10 -26.00 -21.80 1.91
CA ASP A 10 -25.29 -22.18 0.68
C ASP A 10 -25.81 -21.45 -0.57
N LYS A 11 -27.05 -20.94 -0.55
CA LYS A 11 -27.68 -20.21 -1.65
C LYS A 11 -28.51 -19.03 -1.11
N PRO A 12 -27.84 -17.98 -0.59
CA PRO A 12 -28.54 -16.80 -0.11
C PRO A 12 -29.15 -16.04 -1.29
N TYR A 13 -30.40 -15.64 -1.12
CA TYR A 13 -31.14 -14.80 -2.04
C TYR A 13 -31.24 -13.40 -1.42
N THR A 14 -30.70 -12.39 -2.09
CA THR A 14 -30.72 -11.02 -1.57
C THR A 14 -31.48 -10.12 -2.52
N ASP A 15 -32.44 -9.39 -1.99
CA ASP A 15 -33.24 -8.44 -2.74
C ASP A 15 -33.35 -7.12 -1.98
N GLY A 16 -33.12 -6.01 -2.67
CA GLY A 16 -33.24 -4.68 -2.10
C GLY A 16 -32.22 -3.69 -2.62
N LYS A 17 -32.27 -2.47 -2.06
CA LYS A 17 -31.43 -1.36 -2.51
C LYS A 17 -30.92 -0.52 -1.35
N PHE A 18 -29.66 -0.11 -1.48
CA PHE A 18 -29.09 0.97 -0.69
C PHE A 18 -28.81 2.16 -1.58
N SER A 19 -29.29 3.32 -1.16
CA SER A 19 -28.90 4.60 -1.72
C SER A 19 -28.10 5.34 -0.67
N MET A 20 -26.95 5.83 -1.08
CA MET A 20 -26.00 6.60 -0.30
C MET A 20 -26.00 8.02 -0.84
N SER A 21 -26.33 8.98 0.01
CA SER A 21 -26.29 10.41 -0.33
C SER A 21 -24.91 11.03 -0.12
N ARG A 22 -24.10 10.43 0.75
CA ARG A 22 -22.70 10.79 0.97
C ARG A 22 -21.99 9.58 1.57
N GLY A 23 -20.80 9.28 1.09
CA GLY A 23 -19.96 8.27 1.70
C GLY A 23 -18.56 8.28 1.15
N ARG A 24 -17.71 7.45 1.72
CA ARG A 24 -16.27 7.55 1.57
C ARG A 24 -15.73 6.16 1.29
N LEU A 25 -15.03 6.02 0.16
CA LEU A 25 -14.46 4.75 -0.28
C LEU A 25 -13.00 4.96 -0.67
N SER A 26 -12.14 4.04 -0.26
CA SER A 26 -10.73 4.06 -0.66
C SER A 26 -10.55 3.27 -1.95
N ILE A 27 -10.02 3.92 -2.99
CA ILE A 27 -9.71 3.30 -4.28
C ILE A 27 -8.26 3.66 -4.64
N ILE A 28 -7.42 2.66 -4.91
CA ILE A 28 -6.00 2.84 -5.29
C ILE A 28 -5.26 3.71 -4.25
N GLY A 29 -5.50 3.43 -2.97
CA GLY A 29 -4.87 4.17 -1.86
C GLY A 29 -5.36 5.61 -1.67
N ARG A 30 -6.34 6.07 -2.47
CA ARG A 30 -6.95 7.40 -2.32
C ARG A 30 -8.37 7.31 -1.80
N GLN A 31 -8.69 8.21 -0.88
CA GLN A 31 -10.02 8.36 -0.33
C GLN A 31 -10.86 9.22 -1.28
N LEU A 32 -11.89 8.62 -1.87
CA LEU A 32 -12.87 9.31 -2.71
C LEU A 32 -14.13 9.56 -1.89
N ASP A 33 -14.57 10.82 -1.88
CA ASP A 33 -15.86 11.20 -1.32
C ASP A 33 -16.92 11.10 -2.43
N PHE A 34 -17.82 10.13 -2.26
CA PHE A 34 -18.90 9.85 -3.19
C PHE A 34 -20.10 10.76 -2.88
N SER A 35 -20.53 11.49 -3.91
CA SER A 35 -21.68 12.41 -3.86
C SER A 35 -23.00 11.68 -4.05
N ARG A 36 -22.99 10.52 -4.72
CA ARG A 36 -24.11 9.56 -4.72
C ARG A 36 -23.63 8.13 -4.92
N GLY A 37 -24.39 7.17 -4.40
CA GLY A 37 -24.19 5.77 -4.72
C GLY A 37 -25.48 4.98 -4.60
N ASN A 38 -25.74 4.10 -5.55
CA ASN A 38 -26.78 3.09 -5.48
C ASN A 38 -26.13 1.72 -5.50
N ILE A 39 -26.57 0.85 -4.60
CA ILE A 39 -26.17 -0.54 -4.51
C ILE A 39 -27.46 -1.35 -4.61
N LEU A 40 -27.56 -2.19 -5.63
CA LEU A 40 -28.74 -2.98 -5.92
C LEU A 40 -28.44 -4.46 -5.76
N PHE A 41 -29.23 -5.14 -4.93
CA PHE A 41 -29.24 -6.59 -4.79
C PHE A 41 -30.48 -7.12 -5.52
N SER A 42 -30.29 -8.05 -6.46
CA SER A 42 -31.37 -8.56 -7.31
C SER A 42 -31.29 -10.08 -7.45
N GLY A 43 -31.60 -10.78 -6.37
CA GLY A 43 -31.72 -12.23 -6.31
C GLY A 43 -30.40 -12.99 -6.20
N ASN A 44 -29.28 -12.29 -6.12
CA ASN A 44 -27.97 -12.87 -5.84
C ASN A 44 -27.21 -11.97 -4.84
N PRO A 45 -26.34 -12.55 -3.99
CA PRO A 45 -25.63 -11.84 -2.92
C PRO A 45 -24.58 -10.84 -3.41
N GLU A 46 -24.21 -10.89 -4.68
CA GLU A 46 -23.35 -9.90 -5.32
C GLU A 46 -24.18 -8.70 -5.81
N PRO A 47 -23.97 -7.50 -5.24
CA PRO A 47 -24.71 -6.34 -5.69
C PRO A 47 -24.15 -5.75 -6.99
N SER A 48 -25.03 -5.06 -7.70
CA SER A 48 -24.64 -4.12 -8.75
C SER A 48 -24.43 -2.73 -8.15
N LEU A 49 -23.34 -2.08 -8.56
CA LEU A 49 -22.93 -0.75 -8.14
C LEU A 49 -23.34 0.27 -9.21
N ASP A 50 -23.78 1.45 -8.78
CA ASP A 50 -23.90 2.67 -9.59
C ASP A 50 -23.57 3.87 -8.69
N MET A 51 -22.30 4.27 -8.70
CA MET A 51 -21.75 5.26 -7.77
C MET A 51 -21.01 6.35 -8.52
N GLU A 52 -21.05 7.56 -7.99
CA GLU A 52 -20.37 8.73 -8.54
C GLU A 52 -19.63 9.47 -7.43
N ALA A 53 -18.36 9.76 -7.69
CA ALA A 53 -17.52 10.59 -6.84
C ALA A 53 -17.01 11.78 -7.65
N THR A 54 -16.77 12.88 -6.95
CA THR A 54 -16.24 14.11 -7.53
C THR A 54 -15.01 14.53 -6.74
N VAL A 55 -13.93 14.86 -7.43
CA VAL A 55 -12.65 15.28 -6.85
C VAL A 55 -12.20 16.56 -7.52
N ASP A 56 -11.94 17.60 -6.75
CA ASP A 56 -11.34 18.82 -7.26
C ASP A 56 -9.81 18.76 -7.12
N ALA A 57 -9.11 18.90 -8.25
CA ALA A 57 -7.65 18.87 -8.34
C ALA A 57 -7.16 19.94 -9.31
N ASP A 58 -6.28 20.85 -8.85
CA ASP A 58 -5.70 21.93 -9.66
C ASP A 58 -6.73 22.74 -10.48
N GLY A 59 -7.86 23.07 -9.86
CA GLY A 59 -8.96 23.81 -10.50
C GLY A 59 -9.73 23.02 -11.56
N THR A 60 -9.55 21.70 -11.62
CA THR A 60 -10.30 20.78 -12.47
C THR A 60 -11.14 19.85 -11.60
N THR A 61 -12.43 19.79 -11.89
CA THR A 61 -13.37 18.86 -11.25
C THR A 61 -13.37 17.55 -12.01
N ILE A 62 -12.91 16.48 -11.38
CA ILE A 62 -12.88 15.12 -11.92
C ILE A 62 -14.06 14.33 -11.38
N THR A 63 -14.83 13.72 -12.27
CA THR A 63 -15.94 12.84 -11.92
C THR A 63 -15.56 11.39 -12.21
N VAL A 64 -15.70 10.53 -11.20
CA VAL A 64 -15.44 9.10 -11.28
C VAL A 64 -16.76 8.36 -11.14
N LYS A 65 -17.16 7.63 -12.19
CA LYS A 65 -18.35 6.79 -12.18
C LYS A 65 -17.98 5.32 -12.10
N VAL A 66 -18.56 4.62 -11.12
CA VAL A 66 -18.33 3.19 -10.85
C VAL A 66 -19.63 2.45 -11.08
N THR A 67 -19.65 1.52 -12.06
CA THR A 67 -20.86 0.78 -12.43
C THR A 67 -20.63 -0.72 -12.57
N GLY A 68 -21.68 -1.54 -12.40
CA GLY A 68 -21.64 -2.98 -12.65
C GLY A 68 -21.43 -3.83 -11.39
N PRO A 69 -21.19 -5.15 -11.52
CA PRO A 69 -21.10 -6.06 -10.38
C PRO A 69 -19.96 -5.70 -9.42
N ALA A 70 -20.17 -5.87 -8.12
CA ALA A 70 -19.17 -5.53 -7.11
C ALA A 70 -17.85 -6.32 -7.24
N SER A 71 -17.87 -7.54 -7.80
CA SER A 71 -16.64 -8.29 -8.11
C SER A 71 -15.89 -7.78 -9.33
N LYS A 72 -16.57 -7.06 -10.24
CA LYS A 72 -16.03 -6.57 -11.51
C LYS A 72 -16.56 -5.16 -11.84
N PRO A 73 -16.23 -4.16 -11.02
CA PRO A 73 -16.65 -2.79 -11.27
C PRO A 73 -16.02 -2.23 -12.54
N LYS A 74 -16.80 -1.45 -13.29
CA LYS A 74 -16.35 -0.65 -14.44
C LYS A 74 -16.21 0.80 -14.03
N PHE A 75 -15.07 1.38 -14.35
CA PHE A 75 -14.74 2.76 -14.05
C PHE A 75 -14.86 3.61 -15.32
N LYS A 76 -15.42 4.81 -15.17
CA LYS A 76 -15.40 5.87 -16.18
C LYS A 76 -14.96 7.17 -15.53
N PHE A 77 -14.08 7.88 -16.23
CA PHE A 77 -13.52 9.14 -15.76
C PHE A 77 -13.96 10.26 -16.70
N SER A 78 -14.34 11.40 -16.13
CA SER A 78 -14.58 12.63 -16.88
C SER A 78 -14.09 13.82 -16.06
N SER A 79 -13.92 14.96 -16.72
CA SER A 79 -13.40 16.17 -16.08
C SER A 79 -14.07 17.42 -16.62
N SER A 80 -14.07 18.47 -15.79
CA SER A 80 -14.45 19.83 -16.17
C SER A 80 -13.36 20.78 -15.65
N PRO A 81 -12.62 21.49 -16.51
CA PRO A 81 -12.66 21.44 -17.99
C PRO A 81 -12.34 20.06 -18.57
N GLU A 82 -12.77 19.79 -19.80
CA GLU A 82 -12.55 18.50 -20.48
C GLU A 82 -11.06 18.28 -20.74
N LEU A 83 -10.54 17.15 -20.24
CA LEU A 83 -9.15 16.72 -20.41
C LEU A 83 -9.09 15.33 -21.07
N PRO A 84 -7.96 15.00 -21.72
CA PRO A 84 -7.66 13.63 -22.11
C PRO A 84 -7.72 12.65 -20.93
N GLU A 85 -8.19 11.42 -21.17
CA GLU A 85 -8.42 10.44 -20.11
C GLU A 85 -7.14 10.09 -19.31
N ASP A 86 -6.01 9.99 -19.99
CA ASP A 86 -4.67 9.78 -19.41
C ASP A 86 -4.24 10.92 -18.49
N GLU A 87 -4.61 12.17 -18.81
CA GLU A 87 -4.39 13.33 -17.95
C GLU A 87 -5.32 13.30 -16.72
N ILE A 88 -6.57 12.89 -16.88
CA ILE A 88 -7.52 12.73 -15.76
C ILE A 88 -7.00 11.69 -14.77
N VAL A 89 -6.56 10.54 -15.26
CA VAL A 89 -5.98 9.48 -14.42
C VAL A 89 -4.72 9.96 -13.72
N SER A 90 -3.83 10.66 -14.43
CA SER A 90 -2.62 11.24 -13.85
C SER A 90 -2.94 12.25 -12.76
N LEU A 91 -3.90 13.15 -12.98
CA LEU A 91 -4.36 14.10 -11.97
C LEU A 91 -5.00 13.40 -10.76
N LEU A 92 -5.79 12.36 -10.98
CA LEU A 92 -6.41 11.59 -9.91
C LEU A 92 -5.36 10.90 -9.04
N LEU A 93 -4.31 10.33 -9.64
CA LEU A 93 -3.24 9.61 -8.94
C LEU A 93 -2.22 10.53 -8.28
N PHE A 94 -1.81 11.60 -8.96
CA PHE A 94 -0.66 12.44 -8.58
C PHE A 94 -1.04 13.84 -8.11
N ASN A 95 -2.31 14.26 -8.26
CA ASN A 95 -2.81 15.58 -7.89
C ASN A 95 -2.03 16.77 -8.51
N LYS A 96 -1.39 16.57 -9.68
CA LYS A 96 -0.61 17.60 -10.40
C LYS A 96 -0.76 17.42 -11.91
N LYS A 97 -0.94 18.53 -12.65
CA LYS A 97 -0.85 18.54 -14.12
C LYS A 97 0.60 18.33 -14.53
N LEU A 98 0.87 17.38 -15.42
CA LEU A 98 2.23 17.10 -15.94
C LEU A 98 2.86 18.35 -16.61
N ALA A 99 2.04 19.26 -17.13
CA ALA A 99 2.47 20.42 -17.91
C ALA A 99 2.94 21.65 -17.10
N LYS A 100 2.89 21.65 -15.76
CA LYS A 100 3.18 22.84 -14.93
C LYS A 100 4.23 22.65 -13.83
N LEU A 101 5.21 21.77 -14.02
CA LEU A 101 6.31 21.68 -13.06
C LEU A 101 7.35 22.78 -13.34
N SER A 102 7.37 23.84 -12.52
CA SER A 102 8.48 24.80 -12.54
C SER A 102 9.76 24.17 -11.97
N PRO A 103 10.97 24.64 -12.35
CA PRO A 103 12.23 24.12 -11.82
C PRO A 103 12.34 24.14 -10.29
N SER A 104 11.69 25.08 -9.60
CA SER A 104 11.66 25.14 -8.14
C SER A 104 10.67 24.15 -7.51
N GLN A 105 9.62 23.74 -8.24
CA GLN A 105 8.68 22.71 -7.80
C GLN A 105 9.22 21.29 -8.01
N LEU A 106 10.17 21.09 -8.93
CA LEU A 106 10.91 19.82 -9.06
C LEU A 106 11.73 19.50 -7.80
N VAL A 107 12.20 20.52 -7.06
CA VAL A 107 12.91 20.33 -5.78
C VAL A 107 11.95 19.90 -4.66
N GLN A 108 10.73 20.45 -4.62
CA GLN A 108 9.70 19.97 -3.70
C GLN A 108 9.17 18.59 -4.08
N LEU A 109 9.10 18.27 -5.37
CA LEU A 109 8.81 16.92 -5.85
C LEU A 109 9.92 15.94 -5.44
N ALA A 110 11.20 16.31 -5.48
CA ALA A 110 12.27 15.47 -4.93
C ALA A 110 12.04 15.18 -3.43
N ASN A 111 11.65 16.19 -2.65
CA ASN A 111 11.32 16.04 -1.23
C ASN A 111 10.00 15.27 -0.95
N GLU A 112 9.10 15.14 -1.93
CA GLU A 112 7.87 14.32 -1.84
C GLU A 112 8.06 12.90 -2.40
N ILE A 113 8.93 12.73 -3.39
CA ILE A 113 9.41 11.43 -3.85
C ILE A 113 10.22 10.76 -2.73
N ASP A 114 10.95 11.50 -1.90
CA ASP A 114 11.53 10.97 -0.67
C ASP A 114 10.47 10.41 0.31
N LYS A 115 9.23 10.93 0.27
CA LYS A 115 8.12 10.47 1.12
C LYS A 115 7.32 9.31 0.50
N ILE A 116 7.30 9.18 -0.82
CA ILE A 116 6.57 8.13 -1.56
C ILE A 116 7.51 6.95 -1.94
N GLY A 117 8.81 7.22 -2.05
CA GLY A 117 9.91 6.24 -2.13
C GLY A 117 10.20 5.51 -0.81
N GLY A 118 9.39 5.75 0.21
CA GLY A 118 9.08 4.74 1.22
C GLY A 118 10.15 4.46 2.26
N LEU A 119 11.03 5.42 2.60
CA LEU A 119 12.15 5.08 3.49
C LEU A 119 12.70 6.09 4.48
N SER A 120 12.26 7.34 4.50
CA SER A 120 12.71 8.20 5.60
C SER A 120 11.67 9.21 6.03
N SER A 121 11.56 9.33 7.36
CA SER A 121 11.27 10.58 8.04
C SER A 121 9.80 10.93 8.30
N GLY A 122 9.14 10.09 9.09
CA GLY A 122 8.06 10.52 9.99
C GLY A 122 8.13 9.73 11.30
N PRO A 123 8.40 10.35 12.46
CA PRO A 123 8.44 9.63 13.73
C PRO A 123 7.05 9.05 14.02
N GLY A 124 6.90 7.73 13.93
CA GLY A 124 5.69 7.03 14.34
C GLY A 124 4.90 6.27 13.26
N THR A 125 5.11 6.45 11.96
CA THR A 125 4.38 5.61 10.96
C THR A 125 4.99 4.21 10.88
N LEU A 126 6.32 4.14 10.83
CA LEU A 126 7.06 2.88 10.83
C LEU A 126 6.89 2.15 12.16
N ASP A 127 6.93 2.88 13.29
CA ASP A 127 6.77 2.30 14.63
C ASP A 127 5.36 1.71 14.86
N LYS A 128 4.32 2.32 14.28
CA LYS A 128 2.97 1.76 14.29
C LYS A 128 2.87 0.46 13.47
N MET A 129 3.56 0.39 12.33
CA MET A 129 3.56 -0.81 11.50
C MET A 129 4.37 -1.94 12.17
N LYS A 130 5.53 -1.60 12.76
CA LYS A 130 6.31 -2.49 13.63
C LYS A 130 5.46 -3.07 14.75
N SER A 131 4.73 -2.20 15.47
CA SER A 131 3.84 -2.60 16.56
C SER A 131 2.68 -3.49 16.09
N ALA A 132 2.08 -3.19 14.93
CA ALA A 132 0.97 -3.98 14.38
C ALA A 132 1.41 -5.36 13.86
N LEU A 133 2.64 -5.47 13.35
CA LEU A 133 3.23 -6.72 12.85
C LEU A 133 3.98 -7.50 13.94
N GLY A 134 4.16 -6.91 15.14
CA GLY A 134 4.90 -7.53 16.24
C GLY A 134 6.39 -7.73 15.93
N ILE A 135 7.00 -6.77 15.23
CA ILE A 135 8.42 -6.81 14.84
C ILE A 135 9.16 -5.58 15.38
N ASP A 136 10.41 -5.75 15.80
CA ASP A 136 11.23 -4.65 16.37
C ASP A 136 11.95 -3.84 15.28
N VAL A 137 12.36 -4.53 14.21
CA VAL A 137 13.14 -3.99 13.11
C VAL A 137 12.34 -4.14 11.84
N LEU A 138 12.16 -3.01 11.17
CA LEU A 138 11.66 -2.93 9.81
C LEU A 138 12.49 -1.85 9.14
N ASP A 139 13.19 -2.24 8.10
CA ASP A 139 14.12 -1.40 7.37
C ASP A 139 14.00 -1.72 5.89
N VAL A 140 14.22 -0.73 5.05
CA VAL A 140 14.27 -0.92 3.59
C VAL A 140 15.52 -0.19 3.12
N THR A 141 16.31 -0.80 2.27
CA THR A 141 17.53 -0.18 1.74
C THR A 141 17.53 -0.34 0.24
N THR A 142 18.09 0.63 -0.46
CA THR A 142 18.24 0.55 -1.91
C THR A 142 19.74 0.52 -2.21
N ASP A 143 20.19 -0.49 -2.94
CA ASP A 143 21.59 -0.58 -3.32
C ASP A 143 21.96 0.46 -4.41
N GLU A 144 23.25 0.62 -4.68
CA GLU A 144 23.77 1.54 -5.71
C GLU A 144 23.27 1.23 -7.13
N LYS A 145 22.68 0.06 -7.35
CA LYS A 145 22.09 -0.39 -8.62
C LYS A 145 20.57 -0.17 -8.66
N GLY A 146 20.00 0.50 -7.67
CA GLY A 146 18.56 0.77 -7.58
C GLY A 146 17.72 -0.45 -7.19
N LYS A 147 18.34 -1.53 -6.67
CA LYS A 147 17.60 -2.67 -6.16
C LYS A 147 17.20 -2.43 -4.71
N THR A 148 15.91 -2.48 -4.45
CA THR A 148 15.36 -2.37 -3.11
C THR A 148 15.47 -3.72 -2.36
N GLN A 149 15.84 -3.64 -1.09
CA GLN A 149 15.88 -4.73 -0.14
C GLN A 149 15.08 -4.34 1.09
N ALA A 150 14.06 -5.13 1.44
CA ALA A 150 13.34 -4.99 2.69
C ALA A 150 13.91 -5.97 3.74
N THR A 151 14.04 -5.51 4.98
CA THR A 151 14.45 -6.31 6.14
C THR A 151 13.38 -6.17 7.22
N ALA A 152 12.90 -7.30 7.75
CA ALA A 152 11.97 -7.34 8.88
C ALA A 152 12.47 -8.36 9.90
N GLY A 153 12.48 -8.02 11.18
CA GLY A 153 12.98 -8.92 12.23
C GLY A 153 12.66 -8.48 13.64
N SER A 154 12.90 -9.36 14.59
CA SER A 154 12.67 -9.14 16.02
C SER A 154 13.78 -9.75 16.86
N TYR A 155 13.96 -9.21 18.06
CA TYR A 155 14.80 -9.80 19.08
C TYR A 155 13.99 -10.86 19.83
N VAL A 156 14.42 -12.12 19.74
CA VAL A 156 13.81 -13.22 20.51
C VAL A 156 14.39 -13.32 21.92
N SER A 157 15.56 -12.72 22.13
CA SER A 157 16.20 -12.51 23.43
C SER A 157 17.13 -11.30 23.34
N ASP A 158 17.63 -10.80 24.47
CA ASP A 158 18.59 -9.69 24.53
C ASP A 158 19.83 -9.93 23.65
N ASP A 159 20.23 -11.20 23.50
CA ASP A 159 21.40 -11.61 22.72
C ASP A 159 21.10 -12.22 21.35
N THR A 160 19.82 -12.35 20.95
CA THR A 160 19.46 -13.10 19.72
C THR A 160 18.46 -12.32 18.88
N TYR A 161 18.88 -11.96 17.67
CA TYR A 161 18.06 -11.32 16.65
C TYR A 161 17.74 -12.32 15.54
N VAL A 162 16.49 -12.34 15.11
CA VAL A 162 16.02 -13.14 13.97
C VAL A 162 15.31 -12.22 12.98
N GLY A 163 15.71 -12.28 11.72
CA GLY A 163 15.12 -11.45 10.67
C GLY A 163 15.07 -12.11 9.31
N VAL A 164 14.31 -11.50 8.41
CA VAL A 164 14.11 -11.89 7.03
C VAL A 164 14.50 -10.71 6.15
N LYS A 165 15.35 -10.94 5.15
CA LYS A 165 15.71 -10.00 4.09
C LYS A 165 15.11 -10.46 2.78
N GLN A 166 14.40 -9.57 2.09
CA GLN A 166 13.81 -9.81 0.78
C GLN A 166 14.30 -8.76 -0.21
N GLY A 167 14.94 -9.20 -1.29
CA GLY A 167 15.33 -8.33 -2.40
C GLY A 167 14.26 -8.22 -3.49
N THR A 168 14.42 -7.28 -4.41
CA THR A 168 13.58 -7.12 -5.63
C THR A 168 13.66 -8.29 -6.61
N ASP A 169 14.67 -9.14 -6.50
CA ASP A 169 14.75 -10.37 -7.30
C ASP A 169 13.75 -11.41 -6.75
N LEU A 170 12.72 -11.74 -7.53
CA LEU A 170 11.72 -12.75 -7.20
C LEU A 170 12.40 -14.06 -6.75
N GLY A 171 12.07 -14.53 -5.54
CA GLY A 171 12.59 -15.78 -4.97
C GLY A 171 13.89 -15.67 -4.16
N LYS A 172 14.45 -14.47 -3.96
CA LYS A 172 15.63 -14.25 -3.10
C LYS A 172 15.23 -13.73 -1.72
N THR A 173 14.74 -14.64 -0.88
CA THR A 173 14.50 -14.38 0.55
C THR A 173 15.62 -15.01 1.36
N ARG A 174 16.17 -14.27 2.33
CA ARG A 174 17.16 -14.78 3.28
C ARG A 174 16.68 -14.62 4.71
N ILE A 175 16.81 -15.68 5.50
CA ILE A 175 16.65 -15.64 6.95
C ILE A 175 18.03 -15.36 7.55
N ILE A 176 18.09 -14.47 8.53
CA ILE A 176 19.30 -14.07 9.24
C ILE A 176 19.07 -14.27 10.73
N ILE A 177 20.06 -14.87 11.38
CA ILE A 177 20.09 -15.07 12.81
C ILE A 177 21.42 -14.50 13.31
N ASP A 178 21.34 -13.49 14.17
CA ASP A 178 22.50 -12.92 14.84
C ASP A 178 22.42 -13.28 16.32
N HIS A 179 23.51 -13.80 16.87
CA HIS A 179 23.60 -14.19 18.28
C HIS A 179 24.89 -13.65 18.92
N ASN A 180 24.77 -12.90 20.00
CA ASN A 180 25.89 -12.43 20.79
C ASN A 180 26.36 -13.57 21.70
N LEU A 181 27.51 -14.17 21.37
CA LEU A 181 28.13 -15.21 22.20
C LEU A 181 28.75 -14.62 23.47
N THR A 182 29.33 -13.41 23.35
CA THR A 182 29.83 -12.59 24.46
C THR A 182 29.68 -11.11 24.09
N LYS A 183 30.03 -10.20 25.02
CA LYS A 183 30.00 -8.74 24.77
C LYS A 183 30.80 -8.28 23.54
N HIS A 184 31.82 -9.05 23.15
CA HIS A 184 32.69 -8.71 22.03
C HIS A 184 32.61 -9.73 20.88
N LEU A 185 31.84 -10.80 21.02
CA LEU A 185 31.82 -11.91 20.05
C LEU A 185 30.41 -12.15 19.54
N LYS A 186 30.23 -12.07 18.23
CA LYS A 186 28.95 -12.26 17.55
C LYS A 186 29.03 -13.39 16.55
N ALA A 187 28.03 -14.27 16.54
CA ALA A 187 27.83 -15.27 15.51
C ALA A 187 26.66 -14.86 14.61
N ARG A 188 26.82 -15.03 13.29
CA ARG A 188 25.80 -14.76 12.28
C ARG A 188 25.57 -15.98 11.42
N GLY A 189 24.31 -16.39 11.29
CA GLY A 189 23.85 -17.38 10.33
C GLY A 189 22.93 -16.74 9.29
N GLU A 190 23.12 -17.06 8.02
CA GLU A 190 22.23 -16.66 6.94
C GLU A 190 21.81 -17.89 6.12
N VAL A 191 20.53 -18.01 5.81
CA VAL A 191 19.98 -19.09 4.97
C VAL A 191 19.09 -18.49 3.89
N GLY A 192 19.39 -18.77 2.64
CA GLY A 192 18.64 -18.31 1.47
C GLY A 192 17.68 -19.37 0.93
N THR A 193 16.54 -18.92 0.41
CA THR A 193 15.56 -19.78 -0.29
C THR A 193 16.08 -20.34 -1.62
N ALA A 194 17.21 -19.83 -2.12
CA ALA A 194 17.91 -20.35 -3.30
C ALA A 194 18.87 -21.51 -2.97
N GLY A 195 18.93 -21.95 -1.70
CA GLY A 195 19.77 -23.07 -1.26
C GLY A 195 21.17 -22.66 -0.80
N ASP A 196 21.50 -21.36 -0.79
CA ASP A 196 22.74 -20.84 -0.20
C ASP A 196 22.61 -20.71 1.31
N SER A 197 23.65 -21.08 2.06
CA SER A 197 23.77 -20.81 3.49
C SER A 197 25.16 -20.26 3.82
N LYS A 198 25.23 -19.37 4.81
CA LYS A 198 26.45 -18.74 5.29
C LYS A 198 26.48 -18.74 6.81
N LEU A 199 27.64 -19.01 7.37
CA LEU A 199 27.91 -18.92 8.81
C LEU A 199 29.17 -18.09 8.98
N GLY A 200 29.14 -17.13 9.91
CA GLY A 200 30.25 -16.23 10.19
C GLY A 200 30.33 -15.90 11.68
N VAL A 201 31.52 -15.52 12.11
CA VAL A 201 31.80 -15.06 13.48
C VAL A 201 32.59 -13.75 13.40
N GLY A 202 32.22 -12.75 14.19
CA GLY A 202 32.83 -11.43 14.20
C GLY A 202 33.17 -10.96 15.62
N PHE A 203 34.22 -10.14 15.73
CA PHE A 203 34.62 -9.47 16.96
C PHE A 203 34.42 -7.95 16.84
N GLU A 204 33.89 -7.32 17.88
CA GLU A 204 33.67 -5.88 17.95
C GLU A 204 34.35 -5.33 19.21
N PHE A 205 35.23 -4.34 19.04
CA PHE A 205 35.91 -3.64 20.14
C PHE A 205 35.41 -2.20 20.15
N ASP A 206 34.76 -1.80 21.24
CA ASP A 206 34.44 -0.39 21.49
C ASP A 206 35.74 0.37 21.82
N TYR A 207 35.95 1.53 21.20
CA TYR A 207 37.08 2.44 21.47
C TYR A 207 36.60 3.75 22.06
#